data_AF-A0AAV2QAX4-F1
#
_entry.id   AF-A0AAV2QAX4-F1
#
_cell.length_a   1.000
_cell.length_b   1.000
_cell.length_c   1.000
_cell.angle_alpha   90.00
_cell.angle_beta   90.00
_cell.angle_gamma   90.00
#
_symmetry.space_group_name_H-M   'P 1'
#
loop_
_entity.id
_entity.type
_entity.pdbx_description
1 polymer ?
#
loop_
_entity_poly.entity_id
_entity_poly.type
_entity_poly.pdbx_seq_one_letter_code
_entity_poly.pdbx_strand_id
1 'polypeptide(L)'
;QIIPAFKRLSDYIENEYVTRPNIAITSLPNGEALYNQLLKFHTSTSLNAAEIHEMGLAEVKCIQSEMAKIVKQLGYNMTVPEFSENIKNDPKFFYEKSEDLLAGFEDICFNKIPPKLPSIFRSVPTLDMR
;
A
#
# COMPACT_ATOMS: atom_id res chain seq x y z
N GLN A 1 -26.67 -8.63 -24.23
CA GLN A 1 -25.55 -8.11 -25.07
C GLN A 1 -24.21 -8.05 -24.33
N ILE A 2 -24.19 -7.84 -23.00
CA ILE A 2 -22.96 -7.74 -22.20
C ILE A 2 -22.22 -9.08 -22.05
N ILE A 3 -22.89 -10.14 -21.59
CA ILE A 3 -22.26 -11.46 -21.38
C ILE A 3 -21.55 -11.99 -22.64
N PRO A 4 -22.15 -11.95 -23.85
CA PRO A 4 -21.46 -12.35 -25.08
C PRO A 4 -20.23 -11.51 -25.42
N ALA A 5 -20.17 -10.24 -25.02
CA ALA A 5 -19.02 -9.37 -25.27
C ALA A 5 -17.83 -9.73 -24.37
N PHE A 6 -18.09 -10.02 -23.08
CA PHE A 6 -17.06 -10.52 -22.17
C PHE A 6 -16.51 -11.89 -22.62
N LYS A 7 -17.37 -12.77 -23.15
CA LYS A 7 -16.92 -14.05 -23.69
C LYS A 7 -15.95 -13.87 -24.86
N ARG A 8 -16.28 -13.00 -25.83
CA ARG A 8 -15.37 -12.69 -26.94
C ARG A 8 -14.03 -12.11 -26.48
N LEU A 9 -14.04 -11.26 -25.45
CA LEU A 9 -12.80 -10.72 -24.88
C LEU A 9 -11.95 -11.80 -24.21
N SER A 10 -12.58 -12.71 -23.45
CA SER A 10 -11.88 -13.86 -22.84
C SER A 10 -11.26 -14.74 -23.91
N ASP A 11 -12.05 -15.11 -24.93
CA ASP A 11 -11.60 -15.96 -26.03
C ASP A 11 -10.39 -15.33 -26.74
N TYR A 12 -10.38 -14.00 -26.94
CA TYR A 12 -9.25 -13.26 -27.51
C TYR A 12 -8.00 -13.26 -26.61
N ILE A 13 -8.16 -12.98 -25.31
CA ILE A 13 -7.04 -12.95 -24.36
C ILE A 13 -6.39 -14.34 -24.25
N GLU A 14 -7.19 -15.40 -24.26
CA GLU A 14 -6.70 -16.78 -24.12
C GLU A 14 -6.02 -17.31 -25.39
N ASN A 15 -6.59 -17.00 -26.56
CA ASN A 15 -6.20 -17.70 -27.79
C ASN A 15 -5.43 -16.82 -28.80
N GLU A 16 -5.60 -15.50 -28.77
CA GLU A 16 -5.06 -14.59 -29.80
C GLU A 16 -4.05 -13.58 -29.24
N TYR A 17 -4.17 -13.19 -27.97
CA TYR A 17 -3.28 -12.20 -27.36
C TYR A 17 -1.89 -12.77 -27.06
N VAL A 18 -0.90 -12.38 -27.86
CA VAL A 18 0.50 -12.74 -27.63
C VAL A 18 1.12 -11.83 -26.57
N THR A 19 1.57 -12.43 -25.47
CA THR A 19 2.29 -11.71 -24.42
C THR A 19 3.73 -11.40 -24.83
N ARG A 20 4.25 -10.30 -24.32
CA ARG A 20 5.64 -9.89 -24.53
C ARG A 20 6.54 -10.65 -23.55
N PRO A 21 7.75 -11.04 -23.94
CA PRO A 21 8.68 -11.75 -23.05
C PRO A 21 9.23 -10.83 -21.94
N ASN A 22 9.33 -9.52 -22.22
CA ASN A 22 9.83 -8.54 -21.27
C ASN A 22 8.67 -7.85 -20.53
N ILE A 23 8.73 -7.87 -19.19
CA ILE A 23 7.73 -7.24 -18.32
C ILE A 23 7.86 -5.72 -18.25
N ALA A 24 9.05 -5.19 -18.51
CA ALA A 24 9.33 -3.77 -18.33
C ALA A 24 8.74 -2.94 -19.46
N ILE A 25 8.06 -1.84 -19.15
CA ILE A 25 7.54 -0.90 -20.16
C ILE A 25 8.67 -0.29 -21.01
N THR A 26 9.87 -0.19 -20.46
CA THR A 26 11.08 0.27 -21.14
C THR A 26 11.49 -0.58 -22.32
N SER A 27 11.02 -1.83 -22.40
CA SER A 27 11.26 -2.71 -23.55
C SER A 27 10.38 -2.39 -24.77
N LEU A 28 9.43 -1.44 -24.68
CA LEU A 28 8.65 -0.95 -25.81
C LEU A 28 9.42 0.14 -26.58
N PRO A 29 9.08 0.39 -27.86
CA PRO A 29 9.54 1.59 -28.56
C PRO A 29 9.22 2.85 -27.74
N ASN A 30 10.22 3.70 -27.50
CA ASN A 30 10.12 4.89 -26.64
C ASN A 30 9.68 4.61 -25.18
N GLY A 31 9.84 3.37 -24.70
CA GLY A 31 9.38 2.93 -23.39
C GLY A 31 10.01 3.67 -22.21
N GLU A 32 11.27 4.12 -22.34
CA GLU A 32 11.95 4.91 -21.32
C GLU A 32 11.36 6.32 -21.19
N ALA A 33 11.11 7.00 -22.32
CA ALA A 33 10.44 8.29 -22.34
C ALA A 33 9.02 8.18 -21.77
N LEU A 34 8.29 7.12 -22.12
CA LEU A 34 6.97 6.82 -21.56
C LEU A 34 7.02 6.58 -20.05
N TYR A 35 7.99 5.81 -19.57
CA TYR A 35 8.16 5.56 -18.14
C TYR A 35 8.45 6.83 -17.36
N ASN A 36 9.34 7.69 -17.86
CA ASN A 36 9.66 8.98 -17.24
C ASN A 36 8.43 9.92 -17.20
N GLN A 37 7.60 9.93 -18.25
CA GLN A 37 6.36 10.69 -18.25
C GLN A 37 5.36 10.13 -17.21
N LEU A 38 5.22 8.80 -17.13
CA LEU A 38 4.35 8.15 -16.14
C LEU A 38 4.82 8.40 -14.71
N LEU A 39 6.13 8.39 -14.46
CA LEU A 39 6.71 8.73 -13.15
C LEU A 39 6.29 10.14 -12.73
N LYS A 40 6.46 11.12 -13.62
CA LYS A 40 6.02 12.49 -13.35
C LYS A 40 4.51 12.59 -13.12
N PHE A 41 3.72 11.88 -13.93
CA PHE A 41 2.26 11.89 -13.82
C PHE A 41 1.77 11.31 -12.48
N HIS A 42 2.31 10.18 -12.05
CA HIS A 42 1.85 9.49 -10.83
C HIS A 42 2.44 10.05 -9.54
N THR A 43 3.67 10.57 -9.58
CA THR A 43 4.35 11.06 -8.37
C THR A 43 4.25 12.57 -8.21
N SER A 44 3.90 13.30 -9.27
CA SER A 44 4.02 14.77 -9.34
C SER A 44 5.43 15.30 -9.03
N THR A 45 6.46 14.44 -9.05
CA THR A 45 7.86 14.82 -8.84
C THR A 45 8.59 15.03 -10.16
N SER A 46 9.76 15.64 -10.09
CA SER A 46 10.70 15.74 -11.23
C SER A 46 11.89 14.80 -11.10
N LEU A 47 11.83 13.86 -10.14
CA LEU A 47 12.90 12.89 -9.91
C LEU A 47 12.87 11.82 -11.01
N ASN A 48 14.05 11.32 -11.37
CA ASN A 48 14.17 10.20 -12.30
C ASN A 48 13.99 8.85 -11.59
N ALA A 49 13.84 7.79 -12.37
CA ALA A 49 13.62 6.44 -11.87
C ALA A 49 14.70 5.95 -10.88
N ALA A 50 15.97 6.26 -11.15
CA ALA A 50 17.08 5.84 -10.30
C ALA A 50 17.09 6.60 -8.97
N GLU A 51 16.82 7.91 -8.98
CA GLU A 51 16.69 8.72 -7.76
C GLU A 51 15.55 8.21 -6.87
N ILE A 52 14.40 7.90 -7.47
CA ILE A 52 13.26 7.33 -6.75
C ILE A 52 13.61 5.96 -6.17
N HIS A 53 14.32 5.12 -6.92
CA HIS A 53 14.74 3.80 -6.45
C HIS A 53 15.69 3.89 -5.25
N GLU A 54 16.73 4.72 -5.34
CA GLU A 54 17.70 4.91 -4.26
C GLU A 54 17.03 5.50 -3.01
N MET A 55 16.15 6.48 -3.17
CA MET A 55 15.34 7.01 -2.08
C MET A 55 14.48 5.89 -1.44
N GLY A 56 13.84 5.05 -2.26
CA GLY A 56 13.07 3.91 -1.77
C GLY A 56 13.90 2.92 -0.95
N LEU A 57 15.11 2.58 -1.41
CA LEU A 57 16.03 1.71 -0.67
C LEU A 57 16.46 2.33 0.66
N ALA A 58 16.75 3.63 0.68
CA ALA A 58 17.09 4.37 1.90
C ALA A 58 15.93 4.37 2.90
N GLU A 59 14.70 4.64 2.44
CA GLU A 59 13.51 4.64 3.29
C GLU A 59 13.19 3.25 3.83
N VAL A 60 13.31 2.18 3.02
CA VAL A 60 13.13 0.80 3.49
C VAL A 60 14.11 0.49 4.62
N LYS A 61 15.39 0.85 4.47
CA LYS A 61 16.40 0.65 5.50
C LYS A 61 16.10 1.48 6.76
N CYS A 62 15.69 2.73 6.59
CA CYS A 62 15.32 3.63 7.68
C CYS A 62 14.16 3.04 8.51
N ILE A 63 13.05 2.71 7.85
CA ILE A 63 11.85 2.15 8.48
C ILE A 63 12.16 0.82 9.18
N GLN A 64 12.91 -0.10 8.53
CA GLN A 64 13.30 -1.36 9.16
C GLN A 64 14.14 -1.16 10.43
N SER A 65 15.01 -0.15 10.43
CA SER A 65 15.83 0.18 11.60
C SER A 65 14.98 0.73 12.75
N GLU A 66 13.99 1.58 12.46
CA GLU A 66 13.06 2.08 13.47
C GLU A 66 12.16 0.96 14.02
N MET A 67 11.67 0.07 13.15
CA MET A 67 10.91 -1.12 13.57
C MET A 67 11.73 -2.00 14.52
N ALA A 68 13.00 -2.27 14.20
CA ALA A 68 13.86 -3.09 15.05
C ALA A 68 14.08 -2.47 16.46
N LYS A 69 14.18 -1.14 16.55
CA LYS A 69 14.25 -0.43 17.83
C LYS A 69 12.97 -0.64 18.65
N ILE A 70 11.81 -0.52 18.02
CA ILE A 70 10.51 -0.71 18.68
C ILE A 70 10.34 -2.16 19.16
N VAL A 71 10.67 -3.14 18.33
CA VAL A 71 10.63 -4.58 18.71
C VAL A 71 11.45 -4.85 19.97
N LYS A 72 12.66 -4.29 20.03
CA LYS A 72 13.53 -4.38 21.21
C LYS A 72 12.94 -3.66 22.43
N GLN A 73 12.37 -2.47 22.25
CA GLN A 73 11.73 -1.71 23.34
C GLN A 73 10.53 -2.45 23.94
N LEU A 74 9.79 -3.20 23.12
CA LEU A 74 8.69 -4.07 23.54
C LEU A 74 9.17 -5.36 24.24
N GLY A 75 10.49 -5.58 24.34
CA GLY A 75 11.08 -6.73 25.03
C GLY A 75 11.20 -7.99 24.18
N TYR A 76 10.98 -7.90 22.87
CA TYR A 76 11.15 -9.04 21.96
C TYR A 76 12.60 -9.14 21.48
N ASN A 77 13.15 -10.37 21.49
CA ASN A 77 14.46 -10.69 20.95
C ASN A 77 14.33 -11.41 19.60
N MET A 78 13.65 -10.77 18.65
CA MET A 78 13.32 -11.30 17.32
C MET A 78 13.67 -10.28 16.24
N THR A 79 13.87 -10.76 15.01
CA THR A 79 13.97 -9.89 13.84
C THR A 79 12.60 -9.27 13.50
N VAL A 80 12.60 -8.18 12.72
CA VAL A 80 11.35 -7.52 12.30
C VAL A 80 10.40 -8.48 11.53
N PRO A 81 10.87 -9.32 10.59
CA PRO A 81 10.01 -10.31 9.93
C PRO A 81 9.40 -11.33 10.89
N GLU A 82 10.21 -11.86 11.82
CA GLU A 82 9.73 -12.82 12.83
C GLU A 82 8.69 -12.19 13.76
N PHE A 83 8.92 -10.95 14.18
CA PHE A 83 7.96 -10.19 14.98
C PHE A 83 6.64 -9.94 14.22
N SER A 84 6.73 -9.58 12.94
CA SER A 84 5.55 -9.39 12.09
C SER A 84 4.74 -10.69 11.94
N GLU A 85 5.40 -11.82 11.75
CA GLU A 85 4.73 -13.12 11.64
C GLU A 85 4.11 -13.55 12.98
N ASN A 86 4.77 -13.24 14.09
CA ASN A 86 4.23 -13.48 15.43
C ASN A 86 2.93 -12.70 15.66
N ILE A 87 2.92 -11.38 15.41
CA ILE A 87 1.70 -10.56 15.54
C ILE A 87 0.59 -11.06 14.61
N LYS A 88 0.94 -11.40 13.38
CA LYS A 88 -0.03 -11.86 12.37
C LYS A 88 -0.72 -13.16 12.75
N ASN A 89 -0.11 -14.00 13.57
CA ASN A 89 -0.68 -15.30 13.95
C ASN A 89 -1.17 -15.34 15.40
N ASP A 90 -0.89 -14.32 16.22
CA ASP A 90 -1.29 -14.30 17.63
C ASP A 90 -2.80 -13.96 17.73
N PRO A 91 -3.65 -14.90 18.23
CA PRO A 91 -5.09 -14.70 18.29
C PRO A 91 -5.52 -13.47 19.08
N LYS A 92 -4.69 -12.96 19.99
CA LYS A 92 -5.02 -11.78 20.80
C LYS A 92 -5.15 -10.49 19.97
N PHE A 93 -4.64 -10.48 18.74
CA PHE A 93 -4.77 -9.34 17.82
C PHE A 93 -5.95 -9.48 16.85
N PHE A 94 -6.78 -10.50 17.02
CA PHE A 94 -7.95 -10.75 16.19
C PHE A 94 -9.25 -10.58 16.98
N TYR A 95 -10.28 -10.10 16.28
CA TYR A 95 -11.65 -10.14 16.77
C TYR A 95 -12.29 -11.47 16.40
N GLU A 96 -13.08 -12.05 17.29
CA GLU A 96 -13.79 -13.31 17.03
C GLU A 96 -15.08 -13.11 16.23
N LYS A 97 -15.69 -11.92 16.33
CA LYS A 97 -16.96 -11.58 15.71
C LYS A 97 -16.82 -10.37 14.79
N SER A 98 -17.56 -10.39 13.68
CA SER A 98 -17.59 -9.30 12.70
C SER A 98 -18.09 -8.00 13.31
N GLU A 99 -19.06 -8.07 14.23
CA GLU A 99 -19.63 -6.89 14.90
C GLU A 99 -18.60 -6.19 15.80
N ASP A 100 -17.75 -6.97 16.49
CA ASP A 100 -16.72 -6.43 17.37
C ASP A 100 -15.58 -5.79 16.57
N LEU A 101 -15.23 -6.36 15.40
CA LEU A 101 -14.28 -5.76 14.46
C LEU A 101 -14.78 -4.40 13.97
N LEU A 102 -16.05 -4.32 13.54
CA LEU A 102 -16.64 -3.08 13.07
C LEU A 102 -16.68 -2.04 14.20
N ALA A 103 -17.16 -2.42 15.39
CA ALA A 103 -17.20 -1.53 16.55
C ALA A 103 -15.80 -1.01 16.94
N GLY A 104 -14.77 -1.86 16.86
CA GLY A 104 -13.38 -1.47 17.11
C GLY A 104 -12.86 -0.47 16.07
N PHE A 105 -13.17 -0.67 14.79
CA PHE A 105 -12.84 0.27 13.72
C PHE A 105 -13.55 1.61 13.89
N GLU A 106 -14.87 1.59 14.14
CA GLU A 106 -15.68 2.79 14.37
C GLU A 106 -15.17 3.60 15.56
N ASP A 107 -14.78 2.93 16.65
CA ASP A 107 -14.22 3.59 17.82
C ASP A 107 -12.90 4.33 17.50
N ILE A 108 -12.02 3.70 16.72
CA ILE A 108 -10.77 4.33 16.29
C ILE A 108 -11.07 5.57 15.44
N CYS A 109 -11.91 5.41 14.40
CA CYS A 109 -12.19 6.46 13.43
C CYS A 109 -13.00 7.62 14.00
N PHE A 110 -13.96 7.36 14.89
CA PHE A 110 -14.93 8.37 15.32
C PHE A 110 -14.73 8.86 16.76
N ASN A 111 -14.05 8.10 17.62
CA ASN A 111 -13.86 8.48 19.02
C ASN A 111 -12.39 8.73 19.40
N LYS A 112 -11.44 7.94 18.90
CA LYS A 112 -10.01 8.06 19.29
C LYS A 112 -9.22 9.07 18.47
N ILE A 113 -9.44 9.11 17.15
CA ILE A 113 -8.71 10.02 16.24
C ILE A 113 -9.29 11.44 16.29
N PRO A 114 -10.60 11.69 16.15
CA PRO A 114 -11.14 13.03 15.94
C PRO A 114 -10.79 14.04 17.05
N PRO A 115 -10.80 13.70 18.35
CA PRO A 115 -10.40 14.64 19.40
C PRO A 115 -8.96 15.13 19.30
N LYS A 116 -8.08 14.39 18.60
CA LYS A 116 -6.67 14.75 18.38
C LYS A 116 -6.47 15.58 17.11
N LEU A 117 -7.45 15.63 16.20
CA LEU A 117 -7.29 16.36 14.95
C LEU A 117 -7.14 17.89 15.16
N PRO A 118 -7.92 18.56 16.04
CA PRO A 118 -7.77 20.00 16.24
C PRO A 118 -6.41 20.45 16.79
N SER A 119 -5.65 19.56 17.45
CA SER A 119 -4.32 19.91 17.94
C SER A 119 -3.23 19.85 16.85
N ILE A 120 -3.51 19.18 15.73
CA ILE A 120 -2.54 18.97 14.63
C ILE A 120 -2.96 19.78 13.39
N PHE A 121 -4.26 19.88 13.13
CA PHE A 121 -4.81 20.50 11.94
C PHE A 121 -5.57 21.78 12.27
N ARG A 122 -5.27 22.85 11.52
CA ARG A 122 -5.94 24.16 11.67
C ARG A 122 -7.43 24.11 11.33
N SER A 123 -7.83 23.26 10.39
CA SER A 123 -9.20 23.15 9.92
C SER A 123 -9.55 21.68 9.75
N VAL A 124 -10.67 21.26 10.34
CA VAL A 124 -11.21 19.91 10.20
C VAL A 124 -12.57 20.03 9.49
N PRO A 125 -12.79 19.31 8.38
CA PRO A 125 -14.08 19.31 7.71
C PRO A 125 -15.22 18.91 8.65
N THR A 126 -16.39 19.55 8.51
CA THR A 126 -17.57 19.32 9.36
C THR A 126 -18.49 18.23 8.83
N LEU A 127 -18.17 17.62 7.68
CA LEU A 127 -18.95 16.52 7.12
C LEU A 127 -18.88 15.33 8.08
N ASP A 128 -20.05 14.81 8.47
CA ASP A 128 -20.10 13.59 9.28
C ASP A 128 -19.52 12.44 8.45
N MET A 129 -18.56 11.73 9.03
CA MET A 129 -17.87 10.61 8.38
C MET A 129 -18.48 9.26 8.74
N ARG A 130 -19.61 9.24 9.44
CA ARG A 130 -20.42 8.06 9.72
C ARG A 130 -21.33 7.67 8.56
#